data_AF-A0A497SHG2-F1
#
_entry.id   AF-A0A497SHG2-F1
#
_cell.length_a   1.000
_cell.length_b   1.000
_cell.length_c   1.000
_cell.angle_alpha   90.00
_cell.angle_beta   90.00
_cell.angle_gamma   90.00
#
_symmetry.space_group_name_H-M   'P 1'
#
loop_
_entity.id
_entity.type
_entity.pdbx_description
1 polymer ?
#
loop_
_entity_poly.entity_id
_entity_poly.type
_entity_poly.pdbx_seq_one_letter_code
_entity_poly.pdbx_strand_id
1 'polypeptide(L)'
;MLERSKREEISKFLYSNFKSMRTMGRFAFKKDFNIRPRLGDYTHVSLFCLRYLSMAYLYPIVIYDFYNIGKVLGYFGVYSLPSEKMQLLRSIRKKLMDVFGGVVYKNIRYGWTEIGGGIVELVEINKDKNFIKYRLYESPVLPSENRINHPGCFMQLGGLCGIIEGLSGKSCDGIEKKCILMGDKYCEFHLYIREEEKMPKFEQLSREEFKLGLDAFIDYIVNGRYRLRKMSRDYIHISINQALNYILLSISKGHVVLSKFSGRRIGEEIAEKTKIRNLFDMLDYLRDVFSFLKIGIVETEMLPDKIIVRVEESAYSYGVKDIGMKLCIFIAGIIEGSLEKSTGAKWNVEEGKCIANGDKHCEFECKTENPKDLEKMLLGY
;
A
#
# COMPACT_ATOMS: atom_id res chain seq x y z
N MET A 1 1.35 17.15 10.36
CA MET A 1 2.19 16.31 11.24
C MET A 1 1.30 15.32 11.98
N LEU A 2 1.67 14.04 12.02
CA LEU A 2 1.07 13.08 12.96
C LEU A 2 1.99 13.00 14.17
N GLU A 3 1.68 13.72 15.25
CA GLU A 3 2.41 13.63 16.52
C GLU A 3 2.49 12.18 17.01
N ARG A 4 3.51 11.85 17.82
CA ARG A 4 3.68 10.50 18.36
C ARG A 4 2.45 9.98 19.10
N SER A 5 1.78 10.83 19.88
CA SER A 5 0.50 10.54 20.54
C SER A 5 -0.56 10.07 19.54
N LYS A 6 -0.67 10.76 18.41
CA LYS A 6 -1.58 10.43 17.31
C LYS A 6 -1.18 9.15 16.59
N ARG A 7 0.13 8.84 16.47
CA ARG A 7 0.60 7.56 15.92
C ARG A 7 0.15 6.38 16.80
N GLU A 8 0.22 6.52 18.12
CA GLU A 8 -0.26 5.51 19.06
C GLU A 8 -1.78 5.31 18.97
N GLU A 9 -2.54 6.41 18.89
CA GLU A 9 -3.99 6.37 18.72
C GLU A 9 -4.40 5.62 17.45
N ILE A 10 -3.83 6.00 16.29
CA ILE A 10 -4.07 5.33 15.01
C ILE A 10 -3.67 3.86 15.10
N SER A 11 -2.54 3.54 15.72
CA SER A 11 -2.07 2.16 15.90
C SER A 11 -3.06 1.32 16.72
N LYS A 12 -3.60 1.87 17.81
CA LYS A 12 -4.63 1.22 18.64
C LYS A 12 -5.94 1.02 17.88
N PHE A 13 -6.35 2.02 17.09
CA PHE A 13 -7.52 1.92 16.24
C PHE A 13 -7.38 0.80 15.21
N LEU A 14 -6.26 0.79 14.48
CA LEU A 14 -5.92 -0.23 13.48
C LEU A 14 -5.92 -1.63 14.11
N TYR A 15 -5.26 -1.82 15.26
CA TYR A 15 -5.27 -3.09 15.98
C TYR A 15 -6.67 -3.57 16.35
N SER A 16 -7.54 -2.66 16.79
CA SER A 16 -8.88 -2.99 17.30
C SER A 16 -9.87 -3.32 16.20
N ASN A 17 -9.70 -2.69 15.03
CA ASN A 17 -10.67 -2.73 13.95
C ASN A 17 -10.24 -3.59 12.76
N PHE A 18 -8.94 -3.83 12.55
CA PHE A 18 -8.44 -4.55 11.38
C PHE A 18 -7.88 -5.92 11.79
N LYS A 19 -8.51 -7.00 11.34
CA LYS A 19 -8.03 -8.36 11.63
C LYS A 19 -6.62 -8.59 11.08
N SER A 20 -6.31 -8.02 9.92
CA SER A 20 -4.98 -8.08 9.27
C SER A 20 -3.87 -7.48 10.12
N MET A 21 -4.16 -6.43 10.89
CA MET A 21 -3.20 -5.80 11.77
C MET A 21 -2.87 -6.70 12.97
N ARG A 22 -3.86 -7.44 13.47
CA ARG A 22 -3.66 -8.42 14.56
C ARG A 22 -2.92 -9.67 14.10
N THR A 23 -3.15 -10.13 12.87
CA THR A 23 -2.43 -11.28 12.31
C THR A 23 -0.99 -10.93 11.96
N MET A 24 -0.71 -9.68 11.56
CA MET A 24 0.64 -9.21 11.24
C MET A 24 1.67 -9.49 12.35
N GLY A 25 1.32 -9.22 13.62
CA GLY A 25 2.19 -9.48 14.77
C GLY A 25 2.35 -10.96 15.14
N ARG A 26 1.51 -11.84 14.56
CA ARG A 26 1.48 -13.28 14.83
C ARG A 26 2.19 -14.13 13.78
N PHE A 27 2.66 -13.53 12.67
CA PHE A 27 3.34 -14.25 11.58
C PHE A 27 4.56 -15.07 12.03
N ALA A 28 5.28 -14.61 13.04
CA ALA A 28 6.41 -15.35 13.60
C ALA A 28 6.02 -16.53 14.50
N PHE A 29 4.72 -16.77 14.73
CA PHE A 29 4.26 -17.65 15.82
C PHE A 29 3.05 -18.56 15.52
N LYS A 30 2.14 -18.22 14.60
CA LYS A 30 0.99 -19.10 14.24
C LYS A 30 0.73 -19.09 12.73
N LYS A 31 0.65 -20.28 12.13
CA LYS A 31 0.49 -20.50 10.67
C LYS A 31 -0.95 -20.42 10.16
N ASP A 32 -1.96 -20.53 11.02
CA ASP A 32 -3.30 -20.90 10.54
C ASP A 32 -4.37 -19.87 10.92
N PHE A 33 -4.49 -18.81 10.12
CA PHE A 33 -5.79 -18.23 9.77
C PHE A 33 -5.64 -17.26 8.60
N ASN A 34 -6.00 -17.68 7.38
CA ASN A 34 -6.21 -16.72 6.30
C ASN A 34 -7.49 -15.94 6.60
N ILE A 35 -7.37 -14.62 6.71
CA ILE A 35 -8.52 -13.72 6.83
C ILE A 35 -9.38 -13.88 5.58
N ARG A 36 -8.78 -13.78 4.39
CA ARG A 36 -9.42 -13.96 3.09
C ARG A 36 -9.37 -15.44 2.68
N PRO A 37 -10.49 -16.20 2.77
CA PRO A 37 -10.46 -17.65 2.61
C PRO A 37 -10.10 -18.11 1.20
N ARG A 38 -10.44 -17.36 0.15
CA ARG A 38 -10.17 -17.74 -1.25
C ARG A 38 -8.89 -17.09 -1.79
N LEU A 39 -8.69 -15.78 -1.58
CA LEU A 39 -7.54 -15.06 -2.15
C LEU A 39 -6.25 -15.20 -1.30
N GLY A 40 -6.39 -15.54 -0.02
CA GLY A 40 -5.34 -15.47 1.00
C GLY A 40 -4.99 -14.02 1.37
N ASP A 41 -4.18 -13.82 2.40
CA ASP A 41 -3.96 -12.48 3.00
C ASP A 41 -2.88 -11.64 2.30
N TYR A 42 -2.69 -11.87 1.01
CA TYR A 42 -1.60 -11.29 0.23
C TYR A 42 -2.11 -10.65 -1.06
N THR A 43 -1.61 -9.46 -1.38
CA THR A 43 -1.84 -8.74 -2.64
C THR A 43 -0.55 -8.61 -3.41
N HIS A 44 -0.61 -8.55 -4.74
CA HIS A 44 0.58 -8.32 -5.55
C HIS A 44 1.22 -6.96 -5.22
N VAL A 45 2.56 -6.86 -5.22
CA VAL A 45 3.31 -5.62 -4.93
C VAL A 45 2.87 -4.42 -5.77
N SER A 46 2.45 -4.69 -7.00
CA SER A 46 2.00 -3.66 -7.94
C SER A 46 0.78 -2.89 -7.44
N LEU A 47 -0.10 -3.48 -6.62
CA LEU A 47 -1.24 -2.73 -6.06
C LEU A 47 -0.77 -1.54 -5.21
N PHE A 48 0.21 -1.77 -4.34
CA PHE A 48 0.80 -0.72 -3.51
C PHE A 48 1.50 0.32 -4.39
N CYS A 49 2.28 -0.12 -5.36
CA CYS A 49 3.08 0.78 -6.18
C CYS A 49 2.24 1.63 -7.14
N LEU A 50 1.21 1.03 -7.76
CA LEU A 50 0.23 1.77 -8.55
C LEU A 50 -0.34 2.93 -7.73
N ARG A 51 -0.82 2.65 -6.52
CA ARG A 51 -1.38 3.68 -5.62
C ARG A 51 -0.36 4.74 -5.24
N TYR A 52 0.83 4.33 -4.81
CA TYR A 52 1.89 5.25 -4.39
C TYR A 52 2.30 6.18 -5.54
N LEU A 53 2.62 5.62 -6.70
CA LEU A 53 3.13 6.36 -7.85
C LEU A 53 2.05 7.23 -8.48
N SER A 54 0.80 6.76 -8.59
CA SER A 54 -0.30 7.58 -9.11
C SER A 54 -0.61 8.78 -8.21
N MET A 55 -0.60 8.58 -6.88
CA MET A 55 -0.82 9.68 -5.94
C MET A 55 0.33 10.68 -6.00
N ALA A 56 1.58 10.20 -6.01
CA ALA A 56 2.75 11.05 -6.07
C ALA A 56 2.90 11.78 -7.41
N TYR A 57 2.47 11.17 -8.52
CA TYR A 57 2.37 11.85 -9.82
C TYR A 57 1.39 13.03 -9.78
N LEU A 58 0.21 12.85 -9.20
CA LEU A 58 -0.82 13.90 -9.12
C LEU A 58 -0.47 14.98 -8.08
N TYR A 59 0.08 14.56 -6.94
CA TYR A 59 0.42 15.41 -5.81
C TYR A 59 1.77 15.00 -5.19
N PRO A 60 2.91 15.47 -5.74
CA PRO A 60 4.25 15.01 -5.34
C PRO A 60 4.58 15.12 -3.85
N ILE A 61 3.98 16.05 -3.11
CA ILE A 61 4.26 16.24 -1.68
C ILE A 61 3.62 15.13 -0.80
N VAL A 62 2.74 14.29 -1.36
CA VAL A 62 2.15 13.12 -0.66
C VAL A 62 3.20 12.14 -0.16
N ILE A 63 4.44 12.18 -0.69
CA ILE A 63 5.55 11.34 -0.21
C ILE A 63 5.80 11.49 1.30
N TYR A 64 5.53 12.67 1.87
CA TYR A 64 5.63 12.90 3.31
C TYR A 64 4.54 12.15 4.08
N ASP A 65 3.34 12.02 3.51
CA ASP A 65 2.27 11.21 4.08
C ASP A 65 2.65 9.73 4.03
N PHE A 66 3.20 9.24 2.92
CA PHE A 66 3.70 7.86 2.82
C PHE A 66 4.82 7.57 3.82
N TYR A 67 5.76 8.51 4.02
CA TYR A 67 6.78 8.40 5.06
C TYR A 67 6.16 8.30 6.47
N ASN A 68 5.21 9.18 6.80
CA ASN A 68 4.56 9.20 8.10
C ASN A 68 3.71 7.94 8.35
N ILE A 69 3.02 7.44 7.32
CA ILE A 69 2.28 6.17 7.35
C ILE A 69 3.25 5.01 7.59
N GLY A 70 4.41 5.03 6.92
CA GLY A 70 5.51 4.13 7.20
C GLY A 70 5.88 4.15 8.69
N LYS A 71 6.10 5.33 9.28
CA LYS A 71 6.41 5.46 10.71
C LYS A 71 5.33 4.84 11.60
N VAL A 72 4.05 5.08 11.31
CA VAL A 72 2.94 4.46 12.06
C VAL A 72 2.98 2.94 11.98
N LEU A 73 3.17 2.39 10.77
CA LEU A 73 3.24 0.94 10.55
C LEU A 73 4.44 0.30 11.24
N GLY A 74 5.61 0.93 11.15
CA GLY A 74 6.82 0.48 11.81
C GLY A 74 6.70 0.50 13.33
N TYR A 75 6.16 1.59 13.88
CA TYR A 75 5.87 1.73 15.30
C TYR A 75 4.95 0.60 15.75
N PHE A 76 3.79 0.45 15.09
CA PHE A 76 2.83 -0.60 15.41
C PHE A 76 3.41 -2.02 15.31
N GLY A 77 4.26 -2.29 14.31
CA GLY A 77 4.91 -3.59 14.14
C GLY A 77 5.60 -4.06 15.42
N VAL A 78 6.27 -3.15 16.13
CA VAL A 78 6.91 -3.42 17.43
C VAL A 78 5.87 -3.79 18.51
N TYR A 79 4.76 -3.04 18.60
CA TYR A 79 3.70 -3.26 19.60
C TYR A 79 2.85 -4.50 19.35
N SER A 80 2.90 -5.06 18.14
CA SER A 80 2.14 -6.26 17.77
C SER A 80 2.84 -7.58 18.13
N LEU A 81 4.10 -7.53 18.60
CA LEU A 81 4.87 -8.70 19.01
C LEU A 81 4.25 -9.36 20.29
N PRO A 82 4.23 -10.71 20.41
CA PRO A 82 3.62 -11.39 21.56
C PRO A 82 4.21 -11.01 22.93
N SER A 83 3.33 -11.01 23.94
CA SER A 83 3.55 -10.44 25.28
C SER A 83 4.67 -11.10 26.11
N GLU A 84 4.93 -12.40 25.96
CA GLU A 84 6.01 -13.08 26.72
C GLU A 84 7.41 -12.56 26.34
N LYS A 85 7.60 -12.10 25.10
CA LYS A 85 8.84 -11.41 24.67
C LYS A 85 8.77 -9.89 24.84
N MET A 86 7.57 -9.32 24.82
CA MET A 86 7.34 -7.89 25.06
C MET A 86 7.50 -7.49 26.52
N GLN A 87 7.16 -8.35 27.49
CA GLN A 87 7.43 -8.09 28.92
C GLN A 87 8.94 -8.03 29.18
N LEU A 88 9.74 -8.84 28.47
CA LEU A 88 11.19 -8.75 28.49
C LEU A 88 11.70 -7.45 27.86
N LEU A 89 11.12 -7.00 26.74
CA LEU A 89 11.50 -5.75 26.07
C LEU A 89 11.04 -4.47 26.81
N ARG A 90 9.87 -4.48 27.46
CA ARG A 90 9.30 -3.33 28.19
C ARG A 90 9.88 -3.17 29.60
N SER A 91 10.25 -4.27 30.25
CA SER A 91 10.95 -4.23 31.56
C SER A 91 12.42 -3.81 31.41
N ILE A 92 12.98 -3.97 30.21
CA ILE A 92 14.34 -3.58 29.87
C ILE A 92 14.30 -2.21 29.19
N ARG A 93 14.19 -1.14 29.98
CA ARG A 93 14.76 0.18 29.63
C ARG A 93 16.31 0.05 29.61
N LYS A 94 16.89 -0.86 28.82
CA LYS A 94 18.36 -0.96 28.63
C LYS A 94 18.73 -0.70 27.18
N LYS A 95 19.97 -0.20 27.07
CA LYS A 95 20.68 0.36 25.92
C LYS A 95 20.24 -0.25 24.59
N LEU A 96 19.98 0.64 23.62
CA LEU A 96 19.67 0.42 22.21
C LEU A 96 20.30 -0.84 21.57
N MET A 97 21.50 -1.24 21.99
CA MET A 97 22.24 -2.40 21.46
C MET A 97 21.67 -3.78 21.81
N ASP A 98 21.02 -3.95 22.96
CA ASP A 98 20.44 -5.25 23.34
C ASP A 98 19.25 -5.60 22.42
N VAL A 99 18.69 -4.57 21.77
CA VAL A 99 17.59 -4.66 20.80
C VAL A 99 18.06 -5.02 19.39
N PHE A 100 19.24 -4.55 18.96
CA PHE A 100 19.69 -4.74 17.57
C PHE A 100 20.72 -5.87 17.36
N GLY A 101 21.35 -6.38 18.43
CA GLY A 101 22.39 -7.42 18.33
C GLY A 101 21.90 -8.88 18.40
N GLY A 102 20.59 -9.15 18.50
CA GLY A 102 20.10 -10.49 18.88
C GLY A 102 18.75 -10.91 18.29
N VAL A 103 17.96 -11.62 19.10
CA VAL A 103 16.67 -12.24 18.72
C VAL A 103 15.67 -11.23 18.15
N VAL A 104 15.70 -9.99 18.60
CA VAL A 104 14.77 -8.93 18.19
C VAL A 104 15.03 -8.48 16.75
N TYR A 105 16.29 -8.25 16.37
CA TYR A 105 16.67 -7.98 14.98
C TYR A 105 16.26 -9.14 14.05
N LYS A 106 16.48 -10.40 14.48
CA LYS A 106 16.05 -11.58 13.71
C LYS A 106 14.53 -11.61 13.49
N ASN A 107 13.74 -11.30 14.52
CA ASN A 107 12.28 -11.25 14.41
C ASN A 107 11.79 -10.09 13.52
N ILE A 108 12.42 -8.91 13.62
CA ILE A 108 12.10 -7.76 12.77
C ILE A 108 12.41 -8.09 11.31
N ARG A 109 13.59 -8.65 11.03
CA ARG A 109 13.97 -9.07 9.67
C ARG A 109 13.02 -10.13 9.12
N TYR A 110 12.69 -11.14 9.92
CA TYR A 110 11.75 -12.18 9.53
C TYR A 110 10.36 -11.59 9.25
N GLY A 111 9.79 -10.84 10.19
CA GLY A 111 8.49 -10.19 10.05
C GLY A 111 8.43 -9.26 8.83
N TRP A 112 9.46 -8.43 8.62
CA TRP A 112 9.59 -7.56 7.45
C TRP A 112 9.57 -8.34 6.13
N THR A 113 10.25 -9.49 6.09
CA THR A 113 10.28 -10.36 4.92
C THR A 113 8.92 -11.03 4.68
N GLU A 114 8.29 -11.55 5.75
CA GLU A 114 6.99 -12.24 5.68
C GLU A 114 5.84 -11.33 5.24
N ILE A 115 5.86 -10.05 5.62
CA ILE A 115 4.86 -9.07 5.15
C ILE A 115 5.13 -8.60 3.71
N GLY A 116 6.22 -9.06 3.08
CA GLY A 116 6.59 -8.73 1.72
C GLY A 116 7.40 -7.43 1.57
N GLY A 117 8.01 -6.93 2.64
CA GLY A 117 8.80 -5.69 2.63
C GLY A 117 10.15 -5.79 1.92
N GLY A 118 10.56 -6.99 1.47
CA GLY A 118 11.88 -7.27 0.92
C GLY A 118 12.83 -7.84 1.99
N ILE A 119 14.14 -7.80 1.73
CA ILE A 119 15.15 -8.39 2.61
C ILE A 119 15.98 -7.28 3.25
N VAL A 120 15.75 -7.04 4.55
CA VAL A 120 16.47 -6.01 5.30
C VAL A 120 17.71 -6.56 6.00
N GLU A 121 18.83 -5.87 5.83
CA GLU A 121 20.14 -6.19 6.41
C GLU A 121 20.65 -5.00 7.24
N LEU A 122 20.97 -5.23 8.51
CA LEU A 122 21.61 -4.26 9.37
C LEU A 122 23.10 -4.26 9.07
N VAL A 123 23.65 -3.11 8.68
CA VAL A 123 25.06 -2.98 8.29
C VAL A 123 25.90 -2.35 9.38
N GLU A 124 25.39 -1.29 10.02
CA GLU A 124 26.16 -0.53 11.00
C GLU A 124 25.25 0.02 12.10
N ILE A 125 25.76 0.03 13.32
CA ILE A 125 25.22 0.82 14.43
C ILE A 125 26.36 1.60 15.05
N ASN A 126 26.25 2.93 15.05
CA ASN A 126 27.18 3.83 15.69
C ASN A 126 26.49 4.54 16.87
N LYS A 127 26.88 4.20 18.09
CA LYS A 127 26.24 4.69 19.32
C LYS A 127 26.55 6.16 19.56
N ASP A 128 27.80 6.55 19.38
CA ASP A 128 28.26 7.91 19.66
C ASP A 128 27.58 8.92 18.74
N LYS A 129 27.26 8.48 17.51
CA LYS A 129 26.53 9.27 16.51
C LYS A 129 25.02 9.04 16.50
N ASN A 130 24.48 8.17 17.37
CA ASN A 130 23.07 7.77 17.36
C ASN A 130 22.58 7.38 15.94
N PHE A 131 23.37 6.56 15.25
CA PHE A 131 23.24 6.29 13.81
C PHE A 131 23.07 4.80 13.53
N ILE A 132 22.19 4.46 12.58
CA ILE A 132 21.96 3.10 12.11
C ILE A 132 21.95 3.07 10.58
N LYS A 133 22.62 2.08 10.00
CA LYS A 133 22.63 1.86 8.55
C LYS A 133 21.98 0.52 8.19
N TYR A 134 21.01 0.57 7.28
CA TYR A 134 20.36 -0.61 6.71
C TYR A 134 20.58 -0.71 5.20
N ARG A 135 20.60 -1.94 4.70
CA ARG A 135 20.40 -2.28 3.28
C ARG A 135 19.07 -2.99 3.11
N LEU A 136 18.38 -2.70 2.01
CA LEU A 136 17.15 -3.38 1.62
C LEU A 136 17.32 -3.92 0.19
N TYR A 137 17.26 -5.23 0.06
CA TYR A 137 17.22 -5.93 -1.22
C TYR A 137 15.77 -6.25 -1.59
N GLU A 138 15.49 -6.27 -2.89
CA GLU A 138 14.16 -6.64 -3.42
C GLU A 138 13.02 -5.87 -2.76
N SER A 139 13.24 -4.55 -2.60
CA SER A 139 12.19 -3.62 -2.19
C SER A 139 10.96 -3.83 -3.09
N PRO A 140 9.73 -3.70 -2.56
CA PRO A 140 8.51 -3.92 -3.34
C PRO A 140 8.29 -2.89 -4.46
N VAL A 141 9.15 -1.87 -4.58
CA VAL A 141 9.16 -0.94 -5.72
C VAL A 141 9.89 -1.56 -6.92
N LEU A 142 9.42 -1.31 -8.14
CA LEU A 142 10.02 -1.92 -9.35
C LEU A 142 11.37 -1.27 -9.68
N PRO A 143 12.42 -2.04 -10.01
CA PRO A 143 13.59 -1.45 -10.67
C PRO A 143 13.14 -0.78 -11.98
N SER A 144 13.48 0.49 -12.16
CA SER A 144 13.21 1.17 -13.43
C SER A 144 14.27 0.74 -14.45
N GLU A 145 13.84 0.32 -15.64
CA GLU A 145 14.75 0.27 -16.80
C GLU A 145 15.20 1.69 -17.19
N ASN A 146 14.40 2.71 -16.82
CA ASN A 146 14.63 4.14 -17.00
C ASN A 146 15.05 4.80 -15.68
N ARG A 147 16.35 4.75 -15.37
CA ARG A 147 16.96 5.25 -14.13
C ARG A 147 16.36 6.60 -13.72
N ILE A 148 15.63 6.64 -12.60
CA ILE A 148 15.28 7.89 -11.93
C ILE A 148 16.50 8.43 -11.20
N ASN A 149 16.52 9.73 -10.89
CA ASN A 149 17.69 10.39 -10.32
C ASN A 149 17.62 10.52 -8.79
N HIS A 150 16.45 10.27 -8.19
CA HIS A 150 16.24 10.43 -6.75
C HIS A 150 15.71 9.15 -6.07
N PRO A 151 16.02 8.94 -4.77
CA PRO A 151 15.50 7.80 -4.02
C PRO A 151 13.99 7.88 -3.77
N GLY A 152 13.27 6.76 -3.89
CA GLY A 152 11.79 6.72 -3.81
C GLY A 152 11.19 5.84 -2.71
N CYS A 153 11.97 5.22 -1.82
CA CYS A 153 11.46 4.28 -0.82
C CYS A 153 11.01 4.97 0.49
N PHE A 154 10.19 6.02 0.39
CA PHE A 154 9.81 6.85 1.54
C PHE A 154 9.02 6.08 2.61
N MET A 155 8.11 5.19 2.21
CA MET A 155 7.33 4.41 3.17
C MET A 155 8.18 3.37 3.92
N GLN A 156 9.16 2.75 3.23
CA GLN A 156 10.09 1.82 3.85
C GLN A 156 11.03 2.54 4.81
N LEU A 157 11.56 3.70 4.41
CA LEU A 157 12.34 4.57 5.27
C LEU A 157 11.54 4.95 6.53
N GLY A 158 10.29 5.36 6.36
CA GLY A 158 9.37 5.63 7.46
C GLY A 158 9.15 4.40 8.35
N GLY A 159 8.93 3.23 7.76
CA GLY A 159 8.78 1.95 8.47
C GLY A 159 9.97 1.62 9.35
N LEU A 160 11.19 1.76 8.82
CA LEU A 160 12.40 1.56 9.60
C LEU A 160 12.50 2.59 10.73
N CYS A 161 12.29 3.88 10.47
CA CYS A 161 12.26 4.90 11.52
C CYS A 161 11.23 4.57 12.61
N GLY A 162 10.00 4.19 12.23
CA GLY A 162 8.93 3.83 13.15
C GLY A 162 9.28 2.67 14.06
N ILE A 163 9.96 1.65 13.53
CA ILE A 163 10.49 0.53 14.33
C ILE A 163 11.49 1.05 15.38
N ILE A 164 12.42 1.93 14.98
CA ILE A 164 13.39 2.52 15.91
C ILE A 164 12.68 3.36 16.98
N GLU A 165 11.67 4.15 16.61
CA GLU A 165 10.90 4.95 17.57
C GLU A 165 10.16 4.08 18.58
N GLY A 166 9.54 2.99 18.12
CA GLY A 166 8.81 2.05 18.98
C GLY A 166 9.73 1.32 19.96
N LEU A 167 10.97 1.01 19.55
CA LEU A 167 11.94 0.29 20.38
C LEU A 167 12.72 1.20 21.34
N SER A 168 13.17 2.35 20.85
CA SER A 168 14.02 3.26 21.63
C SER A 168 13.23 4.24 22.49
N GLY A 169 11.98 4.50 22.12
CA GLY A 169 11.19 5.59 22.69
C GLY A 169 11.69 6.99 22.33
N LYS A 170 12.70 7.11 21.46
CA LYS A 170 13.24 8.37 20.93
C LYS A 170 12.73 8.64 19.53
N SER A 171 12.91 9.85 19.01
CA SER A 171 12.55 10.15 17.62
C SER A 171 13.58 9.57 16.65
N CYS A 172 13.13 9.21 15.46
CA CYS A 172 14.00 8.75 14.37
C CYS A 172 13.62 9.46 13.07
N ASP A 173 14.63 10.00 12.39
CA ASP A 173 14.56 10.37 10.99
C ASP A 173 15.62 9.62 10.18
N GLY A 174 15.58 9.77 8.86
CA GLY A 174 16.59 9.17 8.02
C GLY A 174 16.50 9.64 6.59
N ILE A 175 17.44 9.14 5.81
CA ILE A 175 17.59 9.42 4.39
C ILE A 175 17.93 8.13 3.65
N GLU A 176 17.41 7.99 2.43
CA GLU A 176 17.84 6.94 1.51
C GLU A 176 19.02 7.48 0.68
N LYS A 177 20.15 6.75 0.68
CA LYS A 177 21.39 7.13 -0.02
C LYS A 177 21.61 6.38 -1.33
N LYS A 178 21.04 5.19 -1.45
CA LYS A 178 21.06 4.34 -2.64
C LYS A 178 19.66 3.80 -2.83
N CYS A 179 19.23 3.61 -4.07
CA CYS A 179 17.88 3.20 -4.38
C CYS A 179 17.87 2.31 -5.62
N ILE A 180 17.15 1.19 -5.55
CA ILE A 180 16.99 0.29 -6.71
C ILE A 180 16.32 0.99 -7.90
N LEU A 181 15.52 2.03 -7.64
CA LEU A 181 14.89 2.83 -8.68
C LEU A 181 15.93 3.62 -9.50
N MET A 182 17.04 4.02 -8.88
CA MET A 182 18.15 4.72 -9.54
C MET A 182 19.12 3.76 -10.26
N GLY A 183 18.87 2.44 -10.19
CA GLY A 183 19.74 1.40 -10.74
C GLY A 183 20.77 0.85 -9.77
N ASP A 184 20.72 1.20 -8.48
CA ASP A 184 21.54 0.56 -7.46
C ASP A 184 21.13 -0.91 -7.26
N LYS A 185 22.08 -1.74 -6.80
CA LYS A 185 21.81 -3.17 -6.48
C LYS A 185 20.86 -3.35 -5.28
N TYR A 186 20.74 -2.34 -4.43
CA TYR A 186 19.97 -2.36 -3.19
C TYR A 186 19.64 -0.93 -2.76
N CYS A 187 18.62 -0.78 -1.92
CA CYS A 187 18.35 0.49 -1.24
C CYS A 187 19.21 0.61 0.03
N GLU A 188 19.79 1.78 0.31
CA GLU A 188 20.60 2.03 1.50
C GLU A 188 19.98 3.14 2.35
N PHE A 189 19.65 2.83 3.60
CA PHE A 189 19.01 3.78 4.51
C PHE A 189 19.94 4.15 5.66
N HIS A 190 20.02 5.44 5.93
CA HIS A 190 20.81 6.04 7.00
C HIS A 190 19.83 6.68 7.98
N LEU A 191 19.74 6.12 9.19
CA LEU A 191 18.80 6.53 10.22
C LEU A 191 19.52 7.23 11.36
N TYR A 192 18.92 8.29 11.89
CA TYR A 192 19.45 9.10 12.97
C TYR A 192 18.43 9.18 14.12
N ILE A 193 18.86 8.76 15.30
CA ILE A 193 18.06 8.81 16.52
C ILE A 193 18.27 10.17 17.18
N ARG A 194 17.17 10.84 17.50
CA ARG A 194 17.16 12.20 18.04
C ARG A 194 16.30 12.30 19.30
N GLU A 195 16.66 13.26 20.15
CA GLU A 195 15.81 13.63 21.30
C GLU A 195 14.52 14.31 20.83
N GLU A 196 14.60 15.13 19.79
CA GLU A 196 13.46 15.88 19.23
C GLU A 196 13.11 15.42 17.81
N GLU A 197 11.81 15.42 17.50
CA GLU A 197 11.31 15.08 16.17
C GLU A 197 11.65 16.20 15.17
N LYS A 198 12.35 15.83 14.10
CA LYS A 198 12.66 16.72 12.98
C LYS A 198 11.97 16.20 11.72
N MET A 199 11.46 17.13 10.92
CA MET A 199 10.95 16.80 9.60
C MET A 199 12.14 16.54 8.67
N PRO A 200 12.29 15.32 8.11
CA PRO A 200 13.27 15.10 7.06
C PRO A 200 12.97 16.03 5.89
N LYS A 201 14.03 16.49 5.24
CA LYS A 201 13.94 17.15 3.94
C LYS A 201 14.32 16.11 2.91
N PHE A 202 13.34 15.70 2.11
CA PHE A 202 13.59 14.76 1.02
C PHE A 202 13.92 15.52 -0.26
N GLU A 203 14.90 15.03 -1.01
CA GLU A 203 14.99 15.35 -2.43
C GLU A 203 13.76 14.74 -3.11
N GLN A 204 12.96 15.60 -3.73
CA GLN A 204 11.66 15.22 -4.26
C GLN A 204 11.82 14.77 -5.70
N LEU A 205 11.32 13.57 -6.03
CA LEU A 205 11.19 13.14 -7.41
C LEU A 205 10.27 14.10 -8.17
N SER A 206 10.63 14.39 -9.41
CA SER A 206 9.78 15.10 -10.37
C SER A 206 8.50 14.30 -10.69
N ARG A 207 7.49 14.99 -11.23
CA ARG A 207 6.28 14.32 -11.71
C ARG A 207 6.62 13.32 -12.81
N GLU A 208 7.58 13.66 -13.66
CA GLU A 208 8.08 12.85 -14.75
C GLU A 208 8.70 11.55 -14.24
N GLU A 209 9.51 11.60 -13.18
CA GLU A 209 10.07 10.41 -12.53
C GLU A 209 8.98 9.50 -11.94
N PHE A 210 7.96 10.07 -11.28
CA PHE A 210 6.83 9.28 -10.80
C PHE A 210 6.02 8.66 -11.94
N LYS A 211 5.86 9.38 -13.06
CA LYS A 211 5.18 8.87 -14.25
C LYS A 211 5.95 7.70 -14.86
N LEU A 212 7.27 7.79 -15.01
CA LEU A 212 8.09 6.69 -15.54
C LEU A 212 7.92 5.42 -14.71
N GLY A 213 7.96 5.55 -13.37
CA GLY A 213 7.70 4.43 -12.47
C GLY A 213 6.29 3.87 -12.63
N LEU A 214 5.28 4.74 -12.70
CA LEU A 214 3.88 4.33 -12.86
C LEU A 214 3.66 3.57 -14.17
N ASP A 215 4.16 4.12 -15.28
CA ASP A 215 4.04 3.54 -16.61
C ASP A 215 4.67 2.14 -16.66
N ALA A 216 5.83 1.95 -16.03
CA ALA A 216 6.49 0.65 -15.93
C ALA A 216 5.64 -0.39 -15.18
N PHE A 217 4.96 0.00 -14.08
CA PHE A 217 4.05 -0.90 -13.38
C PHE A 217 2.81 -1.24 -14.19
N ILE A 218 2.28 -0.28 -14.95
CA ILE A 218 1.12 -0.53 -15.82
C ILE A 218 1.52 -1.44 -16.98
N ASP A 219 2.66 -1.19 -17.62
CA ASP A 219 3.20 -2.07 -18.67
C ASP A 219 3.47 -3.47 -18.16
N TYR A 220 3.98 -3.61 -16.94
CA TYR A 220 4.12 -4.91 -16.30
C TYR A 220 2.77 -5.62 -16.12
N ILE A 221 1.72 -4.92 -15.70
CA ILE A 221 0.38 -5.52 -15.50
C ILE A 221 -0.24 -5.93 -16.84
N VAL A 222 -0.03 -5.13 -17.89
CA VAL A 222 -0.60 -5.36 -19.22
C VAL A 222 0.15 -6.44 -19.99
N ASN A 223 1.49 -6.37 -20.02
CA ASN A 223 2.33 -7.17 -20.92
C ASN A 223 3.25 -8.16 -20.20
N GLY A 224 3.66 -7.84 -18.96
CA GLY A 224 4.79 -8.51 -18.32
C GLY A 224 4.41 -9.72 -17.48
N ARG A 225 3.59 -9.51 -16.43
CA ARG A 225 3.15 -10.47 -15.38
C ARG A 225 4.15 -11.58 -15.00
N TYR A 226 5.44 -11.34 -15.17
CA TYR A 226 6.53 -12.24 -14.84
C TYR A 226 6.98 -12.03 -13.40
N ARG A 227 7.75 -12.96 -12.85
CA ARG A 227 8.21 -12.83 -11.46
C ARG A 227 9.19 -11.64 -11.30
N LEU A 228 8.86 -10.68 -10.44
CA LEU A 228 9.63 -9.46 -10.22
C LEU A 228 10.79 -9.67 -9.24
N ARG A 229 10.54 -10.38 -8.13
CA ARG A 229 11.51 -10.61 -7.06
C ARG A 229 12.04 -12.03 -7.09
N LYS A 230 13.37 -12.20 -7.08
CA LYS A 230 14.04 -13.48 -7.26
C LYS A 230 13.99 -14.33 -5.99
N MET A 231 14.26 -13.70 -4.85
CA MET A 231 14.36 -14.34 -3.54
C MET A 231 13.06 -14.21 -2.74
N SER A 232 12.42 -13.05 -2.81
CA SER A 232 11.15 -12.72 -2.16
C SER A 232 9.98 -13.12 -3.06
N ARG A 233 8.78 -13.26 -2.47
CA ARG A 233 7.54 -13.46 -3.23
C ARG A 233 7.07 -12.12 -3.81
N ASP A 234 6.32 -12.04 -4.91
CA ASP A 234 5.78 -10.74 -5.42
C ASP A 234 4.54 -10.22 -4.70
N TYR A 235 4.42 -10.57 -3.42
CA TYR A 235 3.26 -10.26 -2.62
C TYR A 235 3.63 -9.45 -1.38
N ILE A 236 2.69 -8.61 -0.96
CA ILE A 236 2.67 -7.91 0.32
C ILE A 236 1.43 -8.33 1.11
N HIS A 237 1.56 -8.40 2.42
CA HIS A 237 0.43 -8.74 3.27
C HIS A 237 -0.63 -7.61 3.26
N ILE A 238 -1.92 -7.95 3.28
CA ILE A 238 -3.03 -6.99 3.17
C ILE A 238 -3.03 -5.94 4.29
N SER A 239 -2.41 -6.21 5.44
CA SER A 239 -2.30 -5.23 6.53
C SER A 239 -1.70 -3.90 6.07
N ILE A 240 -0.71 -3.95 5.17
CA ILE A 240 -0.03 -2.76 4.65
C ILE A 240 -1.01 -1.94 3.81
N ASN A 241 -1.71 -2.58 2.87
CA ASN A 241 -2.68 -1.90 2.01
C ASN A 241 -3.90 -1.39 2.79
N GLN A 242 -4.40 -2.15 3.76
CA GLN A 242 -5.54 -1.73 4.57
C GLN A 242 -5.21 -0.53 5.46
N ALA A 243 -4.07 -0.58 6.16
CA ALA A 243 -3.63 0.53 7.01
C ALA A 243 -3.29 1.78 6.20
N LEU A 244 -2.53 1.64 5.10
CA LEU A 244 -2.24 2.73 4.17
C LEU A 244 -3.54 3.38 3.68
N ASN A 245 -4.48 2.56 3.21
CA ASN A 245 -5.74 3.04 2.66
C ASN A 245 -6.57 3.77 3.72
N TYR A 246 -6.77 3.16 4.89
CA TYR A 246 -7.50 3.79 5.98
C TYR A 246 -6.87 5.14 6.37
N ILE A 247 -5.56 5.17 6.64
CA ILE A 247 -4.91 6.40 7.09
C ILE A 247 -5.05 7.50 6.03
N LEU A 248 -4.79 7.20 4.75
CA LEU A 248 -4.96 8.18 3.67
C LEU A 248 -6.37 8.76 3.65
N LEU A 249 -7.40 7.90 3.68
CA LEU A 249 -8.80 8.35 3.62
C LEU A 249 -9.24 9.11 4.88
N SER A 250 -8.60 8.86 6.01
CA SER A 250 -8.87 9.55 7.28
C SER A 250 -8.13 10.89 7.43
N ILE A 251 -7.13 11.22 6.59
CA ILE A 251 -6.40 12.50 6.71
C ILE A 251 -7.30 13.68 6.33
N SER A 252 -7.93 13.64 5.15
CA SER A 252 -8.81 14.71 4.69
C SER A 252 -9.68 14.28 3.51
N LYS A 253 -10.78 15.02 3.25
CA LYS A 253 -11.59 14.85 2.04
C LYS A 253 -10.74 14.98 0.76
N GLY A 254 -9.70 15.82 0.77
CA GLY A 254 -8.76 15.94 -0.35
C GLY A 254 -8.01 14.63 -0.65
N HIS A 255 -7.66 13.83 0.36
CA HIS A 255 -7.04 12.53 0.15
C HIS A 255 -8.02 11.48 -0.40
N VAL A 256 -9.30 11.58 -0.07
CA VAL A 256 -10.36 10.75 -0.67
C VAL A 256 -10.47 11.05 -2.17
N VAL A 257 -10.52 12.34 -2.54
CA VAL A 257 -10.52 12.79 -3.93
C VAL A 257 -9.26 12.34 -4.65
N LEU A 258 -8.07 12.59 -4.08
CA LEU A 258 -6.79 12.15 -4.62
C LEU A 258 -6.76 10.64 -4.85
N SER A 259 -7.34 9.84 -3.94
CA SER A 259 -7.45 8.39 -4.09
C SER A 259 -8.34 7.99 -5.26
N LYS A 260 -9.50 8.65 -5.45
CA LYS A 260 -10.39 8.38 -6.61
C LYS A 260 -9.66 8.69 -7.93
N PHE A 261 -9.10 9.89 -8.05
CA PHE A 261 -8.42 10.32 -9.28
C PHE A 261 -7.15 9.52 -9.58
N SER A 262 -6.43 9.09 -8.54
CA SER A 262 -5.31 8.16 -8.66
C SER A 262 -5.73 6.84 -9.31
N GLY A 263 -6.83 6.25 -8.82
CA GLY A 263 -7.40 5.05 -9.41
C GLY A 263 -7.87 5.28 -10.85
N ARG A 264 -8.60 6.38 -11.10
CA ARG A 264 -9.10 6.76 -12.42
C ARG A 264 -8.00 6.83 -13.46
N ARG A 265 -6.90 7.53 -13.15
CA ARG A 265 -5.76 7.62 -14.03
C ARG A 265 -5.17 6.24 -14.38
N ILE A 266 -5.06 5.34 -13.41
CA ILE A 266 -4.58 3.97 -13.66
C ILE A 266 -5.52 3.24 -14.63
N GLY A 267 -6.84 3.35 -14.41
CA GLY A 267 -7.83 2.74 -15.29
C GLY A 267 -7.77 3.26 -16.73
N GLU A 268 -7.64 4.58 -16.90
CA GLU A 268 -7.47 5.22 -18.21
C GLU A 268 -6.22 4.71 -18.94
N GLU A 269 -5.08 4.65 -18.25
CA GLU A 269 -3.81 4.20 -18.83
C GLU A 269 -3.83 2.69 -19.15
N ILE A 270 -4.50 1.87 -18.32
CA ILE A 270 -4.73 0.45 -18.62
C ILE A 270 -5.52 0.31 -19.93
N ALA A 271 -6.65 0.99 -20.06
CA ALA A 271 -7.50 0.90 -21.25
C ALA A 271 -6.79 1.40 -22.52
N GLU A 272 -5.97 2.45 -22.42
CA GLU A 272 -5.18 2.94 -23.54
C GLU A 272 -4.12 1.91 -23.99
N LYS A 273 -3.38 1.31 -23.05
CA LYS A 273 -2.32 0.34 -23.36
C LYS A 273 -2.86 -0.99 -23.87
N THR A 274 -3.97 -1.48 -23.33
CA THR A 274 -4.63 -2.70 -23.82
C THR A 274 -5.35 -2.48 -25.15
N LYS A 275 -5.65 -1.21 -25.48
CA LYS A 275 -6.46 -0.81 -26.64
C LYS A 275 -7.86 -1.42 -26.65
N ILE A 276 -8.38 -1.80 -25.48
CA ILE A 276 -9.76 -2.29 -25.36
C ILE A 276 -10.72 -1.11 -25.53
N ARG A 277 -11.64 -1.20 -26.49
CA ARG A 277 -12.57 -0.11 -26.88
C ARG A 277 -14.05 -0.46 -26.71
N ASN A 278 -14.36 -1.45 -25.86
CA ASN A 278 -15.74 -1.81 -25.56
C ASN A 278 -15.91 -2.18 -24.08
N LEU A 279 -17.16 -2.09 -23.62
CA LEU A 279 -17.55 -2.26 -22.22
C LEU A 279 -17.26 -3.66 -21.67
N PHE A 280 -17.69 -4.70 -22.40
CA PHE A 280 -17.67 -6.09 -21.91
C PHE A 280 -16.23 -6.60 -21.76
N ASP A 281 -15.40 -6.41 -22.79
CA ASP A 281 -13.99 -6.81 -22.75
C ASP A 281 -13.24 -6.06 -21.65
N MET A 282 -13.58 -4.79 -21.41
CA MET A 282 -12.94 -4.01 -20.35
C MET A 282 -13.31 -4.53 -18.95
N LEU A 283 -14.57 -4.90 -18.73
CA LEU A 283 -15.00 -5.48 -17.46
C LEU A 283 -14.36 -6.86 -17.20
N ASP A 284 -14.29 -7.70 -18.23
CA ASP A 284 -13.61 -9.00 -18.12
C ASP A 284 -12.10 -8.85 -17.89
N TYR A 285 -11.47 -7.90 -18.58
CA TYR A 285 -10.06 -7.58 -18.35
C TYR A 285 -9.81 -7.04 -16.94
N LEU A 286 -10.68 -6.17 -16.43
CA LEU A 286 -10.58 -5.69 -15.04
C LEU A 286 -10.75 -6.82 -14.03
N ARG A 287 -11.67 -7.77 -14.27
CA ARG A 287 -11.84 -8.98 -13.43
C ARG A 287 -10.54 -9.77 -13.37
N ASP A 288 -9.88 -9.98 -14.51
CA ASP A 288 -8.59 -10.66 -14.59
C ASP A 288 -7.47 -9.89 -13.86
N VAL A 289 -7.35 -8.58 -14.08
CA VAL A 289 -6.37 -7.74 -13.38
C VAL A 289 -6.60 -7.74 -11.86
N PHE A 290 -7.85 -7.65 -11.41
CA PHE A 290 -8.17 -7.65 -9.98
C PHE A 290 -7.86 -9.00 -9.34
N SER A 291 -8.11 -10.10 -10.06
CA SER A 291 -7.73 -11.44 -9.64
C SER A 291 -6.20 -11.59 -9.54
N PHE A 292 -5.47 -11.18 -10.59
CA PHE A 292 -4.00 -11.21 -10.62
C PHE A 292 -3.37 -10.40 -9.49
N LEU A 293 -3.84 -9.18 -9.27
CA LEU A 293 -3.38 -8.31 -8.19
C LEU A 293 -3.87 -8.75 -6.81
N LYS A 294 -4.82 -9.71 -6.77
CA LYS A 294 -5.58 -10.16 -5.59
C LYS A 294 -6.27 -9.00 -4.87
N ILE A 295 -6.81 -8.04 -5.63
CA ILE A 295 -7.60 -6.93 -5.12
C ILE A 295 -8.92 -7.44 -4.53
N GLY A 296 -9.57 -8.39 -5.19
CA GLY A 296 -10.86 -8.94 -4.79
C GLY A 296 -11.43 -9.84 -5.88
N ILE A 297 -12.47 -10.59 -5.56
CA ILE A 297 -13.19 -11.46 -6.49
C ILE A 297 -14.34 -10.64 -7.07
N VAL A 298 -14.32 -10.44 -8.39
CA VAL A 298 -15.23 -9.51 -9.07
C VAL A 298 -16.36 -10.24 -9.76
N GLU A 299 -17.58 -9.83 -9.45
CA GLU A 299 -18.81 -10.19 -10.16
C GLU A 299 -19.44 -8.93 -10.75
N THR A 300 -20.11 -9.05 -11.89
CA THR A 300 -20.73 -7.91 -12.59
C THR A 300 -22.16 -8.25 -12.93
N GLU A 301 -23.08 -7.35 -12.59
CA GLU A 301 -24.50 -7.43 -12.94
C GLU A 301 -24.85 -6.23 -13.82
N MET A 302 -25.44 -6.50 -14.98
CA MET A 302 -25.85 -5.48 -15.94
C MET A 302 -27.32 -5.15 -15.73
N LEU A 303 -27.63 -3.90 -15.40
CA LEU A 303 -28.99 -3.38 -15.33
C LEU A 303 -29.18 -2.33 -16.43
N PRO A 304 -30.44 -2.04 -16.85
CA PRO A 304 -30.70 -1.09 -17.93
C PRO A 304 -30.14 0.32 -17.68
N ASP A 305 -30.12 0.77 -16.43
CA ASP A 305 -29.73 2.13 -16.02
C ASP A 305 -28.36 2.20 -15.32
N LYS A 306 -27.77 1.06 -14.94
CA LYS A 306 -26.47 0.99 -14.25
C LYS A 306 -25.82 -0.38 -14.36
N ILE A 307 -24.53 -0.44 -14.07
CA ILE A 307 -23.80 -1.70 -13.85
C ILE A 307 -23.43 -1.79 -12.38
N ILE A 308 -23.67 -2.96 -11.77
CA ILE A 308 -23.22 -3.25 -10.41
C ILE A 308 -21.98 -4.11 -10.50
N VAL A 309 -20.85 -3.59 -9.98
CA VAL A 309 -19.63 -4.36 -9.81
C VAL A 309 -19.53 -4.75 -8.34
N ARG A 310 -19.70 -6.04 -8.05
CA ARG A 310 -19.53 -6.62 -6.72
C ARG A 310 -18.08 -7.08 -6.54
N VAL A 311 -17.49 -6.76 -5.40
CA VAL A 311 -16.14 -7.19 -5.02
C VAL A 311 -16.18 -7.88 -3.67
N GLU A 312 -16.01 -9.20 -3.69
CA GLU A 312 -15.81 -10.01 -2.49
C GLU A 312 -14.32 -10.06 -2.12
N GLU A 313 -14.02 -10.33 -0.84
CA GLU A 313 -12.63 -10.44 -0.35
C GLU A 313 -11.73 -9.23 -0.72
N SER A 314 -12.34 -8.03 -0.75
CA SER A 314 -11.63 -6.78 -1.04
C SER A 314 -10.39 -6.61 -0.15
N ALA A 315 -9.26 -6.35 -0.79
CA ALA A 315 -7.97 -6.12 -0.16
C ALA A 315 -8.00 -4.96 0.85
N TYR A 316 -8.92 -4.01 0.71
CA TYR A 316 -9.00 -2.84 1.58
C TYR A 316 -9.95 -2.99 2.77
N SER A 317 -10.98 -3.83 2.68
CA SER A 317 -12.07 -3.85 3.66
C SER A 317 -12.35 -5.24 4.27
N TYR A 318 -11.90 -6.33 3.64
CA TYR A 318 -12.20 -7.65 4.17
C TYR A 318 -11.48 -7.91 5.50
N GLY A 319 -12.23 -8.35 6.51
CA GLY A 319 -11.73 -8.52 7.89
C GLY A 319 -11.57 -7.22 8.68
N VAL A 320 -12.06 -6.10 8.15
CA VAL A 320 -12.22 -4.84 8.89
C VAL A 320 -13.60 -4.85 9.56
N LYS A 321 -13.68 -4.39 10.81
CA LYS A 321 -14.96 -4.19 11.50
C LYS A 321 -15.77 -3.09 10.81
N ASP A 322 -17.06 -3.02 11.13
CA ASP A 322 -17.83 -1.84 10.81
C ASP A 322 -17.25 -0.63 11.55
N ILE A 323 -16.65 0.27 10.77
CA ILE A 323 -16.08 1.53 11.22
C ILE A 323 -16.84 2.72 10.60
N GLY A 324 -17.99 2.47 9.97
CA GLY A 324 -18.80 3.49 9.30
C GLY A 324 -18.07 4.17 8.12
N MET A 325 -17.15 3.48 7.45
CA MET A 325 -16.38 4.03 6.33
C MET A 325 -16.38 3.14 5.10
N LYS A 326 -16.50 3.78 3.93
CA LYS A 326 -16.29 3.17 2.62
C LYS A 326 -14.83 3.30 2.23
N LEU A 327 -14.15 2.16 2.09
CA LEU A 327 -12.69 2.10 1.97
C LEU A 327 -12.20 1.88 0.54
N CYS A 328 -13.06 1.53 -0.42
CA CYS A 328 -12.64 1.08 -1.74
C CYS A 328 -12.72 2.14 -2.83
N ILE A 329 -12.66 3.43 -2.46
CA ILE A 329 -12.75 4.54 -3.42
C ILE A 329 -11.65 4.54 -4.50
N PHE A 330 -10.46 4.01 -4.19
CA PHE A 330 -9.39 3.83 -5.17
C PHE A 330 -9.77 2.78 -6.24
N ILE A 331 -10.48 1.71 -5.84
CA ILE A 331 -11.00 0.69 -6.75
C ILE A 331 -12.10 1.29 -7.64
N ALA A 332 -13.00 2.07 -7.06
CA ALA A 332 -14.03 2.80 -7.81
C ALA A 332 -13.40 3.69 -8.89
N GLY A 333 -12.31 4.39 -8.56
CA GLY A 333 -11.52 5.15 -9.51
C GLY A 333 -11.02 4.30 -10.68
N ILE A 334 -10.36 3.16 -10.41
CA ILE A 334 -9.84 2.28 -11.47
C ILE A 334 -10.95 1.83 -12.42
N ILE A 335 -12.10 1.45 -11.89
CA ILE A 335 -13.27 1.06 -12.70
C ILE A 335 -13.72 2.26 -13.54
N GLU A 336 -13.93 3.43 -12.94
CA GLU A 336 -14.39 4.65 -13.63
C GLU A 336 -13.50 5.03 -14.81
N GLY A 337 -12.18 5.10 -14.58
CA GLY A 337 -11.24 5.50 -15.63
C GLY A 337 -11.14 4.48 -16.77
N SER A 338 -11.22 3.19 -16.45
CA SER A 338 -11.18 2.13 -17.47
C SER A 338 -12.44 2.17 -18.33
N LEU A 339 -13.62 2.32 -17.71
CA LEU A 339 -14.89 2.40 -18.42
C LEU A 339 -14.98 3.66 -19.28
N GLU A 340 -14.64 4.83 -18.75
CA GLU A 340 -14.64 6.08 -19.51
C GLU A 340 -13.72 6.01 -20.72
N LYS A 341 -12.51 5.47 -20.53
CA LYS A 341 -11.53 5.42 -21.61
C LYS A 341 -11.86 4.37 -22.68
N SER A 342 -12.38 3.21 -22.28
CA SER A 342 -12.72 2.13 -23.20
C SER A 342 -13.99 2.41 -23.99
N THR A 343 -15.02 3.01 -23.37
CA THR A 343 -16.30 3.23 -24.06
C THR A 343 -16.47 4.62 -24.66
N GLY A 344 -15.64 5.59 -24.26
CA GLY A 344 -15.71 6.98 -24.72
C GLY A 344 -16.87 7.79 -24.11
N ALA A 345 -17.75 7.18 -23.31
CA ALA A 345 -18.78 7.88 -22.56
C ALA A 345 -18.25 8.35 -21.20
N LYS A 346 -18.91 9.36 -20.61
CA LYS A 346 -18.60 9.80 -19.25
C LYS A 346 -19.25 8.88 -18.23
N TRP A 347 -18.48 8.44 -17.25
CA TRP A 347 -18.95 7.54 -16.18
C TRP A 347 -18.79 8.18 -14.81
N ASN A 348 -19.75 7.88 -13.93
CA ASN A 348 -19.62 8.06 -12.50
C ASN A 348 -19.68 6.68 -11.82
N VAL A 349 -18.61 6.35 -11.09
CA VAL A 349 -18.57 5.14 -10.27
C VAL A 349 -18.54 5.50 -8.79
N GLU A 350 -19.52 4.99 -8.05
CA GLU A 350 -19.66 5.22 -6.61
C GLU A 350 -19.66 3.91 -5.83
N GLU A 351 -18.92 3.86 -4.72
CA GLU A 351 -18.99 2.73 -3.79
C GLU A 351 -20.32 2.82 -3.03
N GLY A 352 -21.27 1.94 -3.37
CA GLY A 352 -22.59 1.86 -2.74
C GLY A 352 -22.53 1.14 -1.40
N LYS A 353 -21.84 -0.01 -1.36
CA LYS A 353 -21.71 -0.89 -0.18
C LYS A 353 -20.24 -1.16 0.15
N CYS A 354 -19.92 -1.32 1.43
CA CYS A 354 -18.58 -1.65 1.88
C CYS A 354 -18.58 -2.51 3.15
N ILE A 355 -17.69 -3.51 3.20
CA ILE A 355 -17.51 -4.36 4.40
C ILE A 355 -17.15 -3.52 5.64
N ALA A 356 -16.32 -2.49 5.46
CA ALA A 356 -15.93 -1.57 6.54
C ALA A 356 -17.06 -0.59 6.96
N ASN A 357 -18.20 -0.66 6.29
CA ASN A 357 -19.44 0.07 6.58
C ASN A 357 -20.59 -0.88 6.96
N GLY A 358 -20.27 -2.13 7.35
CA GLY A 358 -21.24 -3.12 7.83
C GLY A 358 -21.86 -4.02 6.76
N ASP A 359 -21.54 -3.84 5.48
CA ASP A 359 -22.07 -4.67 4.39
C ASP A 359 -21.36 -6.03 4.29
N LYS A 360 -21.98 -7.01 3.59
CA LYS A 360 -21.37 -8.35 3.40
C LYS A 360 -20.22 -8.36 2.38
N HIS A 361 -20.25 -7.43 1.44
CA HIS A 361 -19.30 -7.29 0.34
C HIS A 361 -19.26 -5.84 -0.12
N CYS A 362 -18.29 -5.50 -0.97
CA CYS A 362 -18.22 -4.17 -1.58
C CYS A 362 -19.03 -4.15 -2.89
N GLU A 363 -19.78 -3.08 -3.16
CA GLU A 363 -20.48 -2.88 -4.43
C GLU A 363 -20.20 -1.49 -4.98
N PHE A 364 -19.99 -1.41 -6.29
CA PHE A 364 -19.81 -0.17 -7.03
C PHE A 364 -20.94 -0.02 -8.04
N GLU A 365 -21.66 1.10 -7.95
CA GLU A 365 -22.64 1.49 -8.96
C GLU A 365 -21.92 2.28 -10.05
N CYS A 366 -21.94 1.76 -11.28
CA CYS A 366 -21.35 2.40 -12.44
C CYS A 366 -22.48 2.93 -13.33
N LYS A 367 -22.55 4.25 -13.52
CA LYS A 367 -23.55 4.91 -14.34
C LYS A 367 -22.88 5.79 -15.38
N THR A 368 -23.41 5.83 -16.58
CA THR A 368 -23.05 6.88 -17.55
C THR A 368 -23.72 8.19 -17.16
N GLU A 369 -23.09 9.33 -17.43
CA GLU A 369 -23.72 10.64 -17.20
C GLU A 369 -24.99 10.82 -18.05
N ASN A 370 -24.98 10.25 -19.27
CA ASN A 370 -26.14 10.11 -20.12
C ASN A 370 -26.60 8.63 -20.14
N PRO A 371 -27.76 8.28 -19.55
CA PRO A 371 -28.24 6.90 -19.49
C PRO A 371 -28.38 6.20 -20.85
N LYS A 372 -28.63 6.96 -21.93
CA LYS A 372 -28.72 6.40 -23.28
C LYS A 372 -27.40 5.81 -23.79
N ASP A 373 -26.27 6.25 -23.25
CA ASP A 373 -24.96 5.73 -23.67
C ASP A 373 -24.80 4.28 -23.18
N LEU A 374 -25.21 3.97 -21.95
CA LEU A 374 -25.21 2.60 -21.44
C LEU A 374 -26.21 1.73 -22.20
N GLU A 375 -27.41 2.22 -22.45
CA GLU A 375 -28.44 1.49 -23.22
C GLU A 375 -27.91 1.08 -24.60
N LYS A 376 -27.25 2.01 -25.32
CA LYS A 376 -26.62 1.70 -26.62
C LYS A 376 -25.55 0.62 -26.51
N MET A 377 -24.68 0.70 -25.50
CA MET A 377 -23.62 -0.29 -25.28
C MET A 377 -24.17 -1.68 -24.96
N LEU A 378 -25.25 -1.77 -24.18
CA LEU A 378 -25.89 -3.04 -23.82
C LEU A 378 -26.64 -3.67 -25.00
N LEU A 379 -27.19 -2.84 -25.89
CA LEU A 379 -27.93 -3.29 -27.08
C LEU A 379 -27.02 -3.53 -28.31
N GLY A 380 -25.74 -3.14 -28.25
CA GLY A 380 -24.75 -3.37 -29.30
C GLY A 380 -24.85 -2.41 -30.50
N TYR A 381 -25.33 -1.18 -30.29
CA TYR A 381 -25.44 -0.13 -31.31
C TYR A 381 -24.17 0.67 -31.54
#